data_AF-A0A2L0N930-F1
#
_entry.id   AF-A0A2L0N930-F1
#
_cell.length_a   1.000
_cell.length_b   1.000
_cell.length_c   1.000
_cell.angle_alpha   90.00
_cell.angle_beta   90.00
_cell.angle_gamma   90.00
#
_symmetry.space_group_name_H-M   'P 1'
#
loop_
_entity.id
_entity.type
_entity.pdbx_description
1 polymer ?
#
loop_
_entity_poly.entity_id
_entity_poly.type
_entity_poly.pdbx_seq_one_letter_code
_entity_poly.pdbx_strand_id
1 'polypeptide(L)'
;MLIGELARATDSTARALRHYEQAGLIDSSRAANGYRQYDEAAAVRVRNIRGLLAAGFTLEDVRLFLPCLDGDVLAGPPSAAAVRLARERLAVLERRIAAQTAARDRLVAALSAAEEAGAAERGTARAPERETAGAAAGAGGAYG
;
A
#
# COMPACT_ATOMS: atom_id res chain seq x y z
N MET A 1 13.60 15.35 23.73
CA MET A 1 14.08 15.15 22.35
C MET A 1 14.12 16.46 21.59
N LEU A 2 15.18 16.75 20.83
CA LEU A 2 15.20 17.86 19.86
C LEU A 2 14.37 17.51 18.62
N ILE A 3 14.00 18.51 17.80
CA ILE A 3 13.18 18.26 16.59
C ILE A 3 13.82 17.26 15.61
N GLY A 4 15.16 17.28 15.49
CA GLY A 4 15.89 16.35 14.62
C GLY A 4 15.98 14.93 15.18
N GLU A 5 15.91 14.78 16.50
CA GLU A 5 15.82 13.46 17.16
C GLU A 5 14.41 12.89 16.99
N LEU A 6 13.39 13.71 17.23
CA LEU A 6 11.99 13.34 17.02
C LEU A 6 11.73 12.94 15.57
N ALA A 7 12.28 13.68 14.61
CA ALA A 7 12.18 13.36 13.19
C ALA A 7 12.72 11.96 12.89
N ARG A 8 13.94 11.65 13.35
CA ARG A 8 14.57 10.33 13.17
C ARG A 8 13.78 9.21 13.87
N ALA A 9 13.36 9.42 15.10
CA ALA A 9 12.63 8.42 15.88
C ALA A 9 11.25 8.06 15.30
N THR A 10 10.67 8.95 14.50
CA THR A 10 9.31 8.81 13.96
C THR A 10 9.28 8.67 12.44
N ASP A 11 10.44 8.49 11.82
CA ASP A 11 10.62 8.44 10.37
C ASP A 11 10.02 9.67 9.64
N SER A 12 10.00 10.81 10.34
CA SER A 12 9.38 12.06 9.89
C SER A 12 10.43 13.09 9.48
N THR A 13 9.96 14.22 8.96
CA THR A 13 10.82 15.36 8.63
C THR A 13 10.61 16.49 9.62
N ALA A 14 11.65 17.28 9.89
CA ALA A 14 11.52 18.46 10.74
C ALA A 14 10.47 19.45 10.18
N ARG A 15 10.29 19.51 8.86
CA ARG A 15 9.23 20.29 8.21
C ARG A 15 7.83 19.79 8.60
N ALA A 16 7.60 18.48 8.52
CA ALA A 16 6.33 17.88 8.92
C ALA A 16 6.04 18.09 10.41
N LEU A 17 7.06 17.94 11.27
CA LEU A 17 6.92 18.19 12.71
C LEU A 17 6.53 19.65 13.01
N ARG A 18 7.20 20.63 12.39
CA ARG A 18 6.81 22.05 12.53
C ARG A 18 5.38 22.30 12.06
N HIS A 19 4.96 21.60 11.01
CA HIS A 19 3.59 21.70 10.52
C HIS A 19 2.58 21.12 11.51
N TYR A 20 2.89 19.98 12.14
CA TYR A 20 2.05 19.41 13.19
C TYR A 20 2.00 20.30 14.43
N GLU A 21 3.11 20.95 14.80
CA GLU A 21 3.17 21.91 15.90
C GLU A 21 2.31 23.15 15.59
N GLN A 22 2.40 23.69 14.37
CA GLN A 22 1.53 24.79 13.91
C GLN A 22 0.05 24.41 13.91
N ALA A 23 -0.27 23.16 13.61
CA ALA A 23 -1.64 22.62 13.68
C ALA A 23 -2.12 22.35 15.13
N GLY A 24 -1.26 22.59 16.13
CA GLY A 24 -1.56 22.34 17.55
C GLY A 24 -1.64 20.86 17.91
N LEU A 25 -1.05 19.99 17.09
CA LEU A 25 -1.09 18.55 17.31
C LEU A 25 0.04 18.06 18.20
N ILE A 26 1.21 18.67 18.10
CA ILE A 26 2.33 18.42 19.02
C ILE A 26 2.73 19.75 19.66
N ASP A 27 3.35 19.69 20.83
CA ASP A 27 3.86 20.87 21.51
C ASP A 27 5.33 20.70 21.88
N SER A 28 6.05 21.81 22.03
CA SER A 28 7.43 21.83 22.50
C SER A 28 7.59 22.73 23.71
N SER A 29 8.37 22.25 24.68
CA SER A 29 8.80 23.06 25.82
C SER A 29 10.17 23.67 25.55
N ARG A 30 10.50 24.77 26.24
CA ARG A 30 11.87 25.28 26.28
C ARG A 30 12.58 24.65 27.47
N ALA A 31 13.75 24.08 27.22
CA ALA A 31 14.62 23.64 28.30
C ALA A 31 15.52 24.76 28.83
N ALA A 32 16.20 24.48 29.95
CA ALA A 32 17.10 25.42 30.62
C ALA A 32 18.24 25.93 29.71
N ASN A 33 18.63 25.15 28.70
CA ASN A 33 19.63 25.54 27.70
C ASN A 33 19.05 26.38 26.54
N GLY A 34 17.78 26.76 26.60
CA GLY A 34 17.10 27.63 25.62
C GLY A 34 16.57 26.92 24.38
N TYR A 35 16.93 25.64 24.15
CA TYR A 35 16.48 24.86 23.01
C TYR A 35 15.05 24.33 23.20
N ARG A 36 14.33 24.17 22.07
CA ARG A 36 13.03 23.50 22.04
C ARG A 36 13.19 22.00 22.21
N GLN A 37 12.38 21.41 23.09
CA GLN A 37 12.37 19.99 23.38
C GLN A 37 10.94 19.45 23.31
N TYR A 38 10.82 18.26 22.75
CA TYR A 38 9.63 17.44 22.73
C TYR A 38 9.79 16.32 23.76
N ASP A 39 8.70 15.97 24.43
CA ASP A 39 8.67 14.80 25.32
C ASP A 39 8.66 13.49 24.52
N GLU A 40 8.78 12.37 25.22
CA GLU A 40 8.73 11.04 24.58
C GLU A 40 7.33 10.70 24.07
N ALA A 41 6.28 11.25 24.71
CA ALA A 41 4.90 11.09 24.28
C ALA A 41 4.65 11.68 22.88
N ALA A 42 5.36 12.76 22.52
CA ALA A 42 5.33 13.33 21.18
C ALA A 42 5.75 12.31 20.11
N ALA A 43 6.65 11.37 20.40
CA ALA A 43 7.03 10.33 19.43
C ALA A 43 5.90 9.34 19.17
N VAL A 44 5.13 8.96 20.22
CA VAL A 44 3.91 8.16 20.06
C VAL A 44 2.88 8.95 19.26
N ARG A 45 2.66 10.21 19.64
CA ARG A 45 1.70 11.10 18.98
C ARG A 45 1.99 11.27 17.50
N VAL A 46 3.23 11.53 17.12
CA VAL A 46 3.63 11.70 15.71
C VAL A 46 3.42 10.41 14.92
N ARG A 47 3.72 9.23 15.49
CA ARG A 47 3.46 7.96 14.81
C ARG A 47 1.97 7.76 14.54
N ASN A 48 1.12 8.08 15.52
CA ASN A 48 -0.33 8.01 15.39
C ASN A 48 -0.87 8.99 14.34
N ILE A 49 -0.40 10.26 14.36
CA ILE A 49 -0.73 11.26 13.33
C ILE A 49 -0.39 10.73 11.94
N ARG A 50 0.82 10.18 11.74
CA ARG A 50 1.24 9.63 10.46
C ARG A 50 0.35 8.47 9.99
N GLY A 51 -0.01 7.56 10.90
CA GLY A 51 -0.91 6.46 10.58
C GLY A 51 -2.27 6.93 10.07
N LEU A 52 -2.86 7.92 10.75
CA LEU A 52 -4.14 8.52 10.34
C LEU A 52 -4.04 9.26 8.99
N LEU A 53 -2.97 10.03 8.78
CA LEU A 53 -2.75 10.70 7.49
C LEU A 53 -2.57 9.70 6.34
N ALA A 54 -1.84 8.60 6.57
CA ALA A 54 -1.69 7.52 5.60
C ALA A 54 -3.02 6.82 5.31
N ALA A 55 -3.91 6.74 6.31
CA ALA A 55 -5.29 6.27 6.17
C ALA A 55 -6.22 7.31 5.49
N GLY A 56 -5.72 8.45 5.05
CA GLY A 56 -6.49 9.46 4.31
C GLY A 56 -7.27 10.44 5.17
N PHE A 57 -6.95 10.54 6.45
CA PHE A 57 -7.45 11.61 7.31
C PHE A 57 -6.70 12.91 7.00
N THR A 58 -7.37 14.04 7.20
CA THR A 58 -6.74 15.37 7.17
C THR A 58 -6.18 15.72 8.55
N LEU A 59 -5.30 16.73 8.64
CA LEU A 59 -4.84 17.21 9.95
C LEU A 59 -5.98 17.77 10.81
N GLU A 60 -7.02 18.34 10.19
CA GLU A 60 -8.21 18.80 10.90
C GLU A 60 -8.99 17.62 11.50
N ASP A 61 -9.13 16.52 10.75
CA ASP A 61 -9.72 15.30 11.28
C ASP A 61 -8.91 14.77 12.48
N VAL A 62 -7.58 14.75 12.35
CA VAL A 62 -6.65 14.24 13.38
C VAL A 62 -6.78 15.02 14.69
N ARG A 63 -7.11 16.32 14.66
CA ARG A 63 -7.33 17.12 15.89
C ARG A 63 -8.48 16.58 16.74
N LEU A 64 -9.49 15.93 16.14
CA LEU A 64 -10.60 15.34 16.88
C LEU A 64 -10.20 14.10 17.67
N PHE A 65 -9.02 13.54 17.37
CA PHE A 65 -8.44 12.39 18.05
C PHE A 65 -7.41 12.78 19.10
N LEU A 66 -7.11 14.08 19.31
CA LEU A 66 -6.11 14.57 20.26
C LEU A 66 -6.07 13.82 21.61
N PRO A 67 -7.21 13.57 22.29
CA PRO A 67 -7.23 12.83 23.56
C PRO A 67 -6.71 11.39 23.48
N CYS A 68 -6.72 10.79 22.29
CA CYS A 68 -6.35 9.41 22.02
C CYS A 68 -4.95 9.30 21.37
N LEU A 69 -4.36 10.41 20.91
CA LEU A 69 -3.09 10.36 20.17
C LEU A 69 -1.87 10.05 21.05
N ASP A 70 -1.97 10.24 22.37
CA ASP A 70 -0.87 9.97 23.32
C ASP A 70 -0.76 8.50 23.74
N GLY A 71 -1.76 7.69 23.41
CA GLY A 71 -1.82 6.26 23.71
C GLY A 71 -2.14 5.44 22.46
N ASP A 72 -2.86 4.34 22.65
CA ASP A 72 -3.49 3.66 21.52
C ASP A 72 -4.71 4.47 21.08
N VAL A 73 -4.69 4.93 19.83
CA VAL A 73 -5.76 5.74 19.20
C VAL A 73 -7.11 5.03 19.29
N LEU A 74 -7.11 3.70 19.42
CA LEU A 74 -8.30 2.86 19.55
C LEU A 74 -8.69 2.52 21.01
N ALA A 75 -7.88 2.90 22.01
CA ALA A 75 -8.07 2.49 23.40
C ALA A 75 -8.69 3.55 24.33
N GLY A 76 -8.64 4.84 23.97
CA GLY A 76 -9.32 5.91 24.73
C GLY A 76 -10.75 6.14 24.21
N PRO A 77 -11.75 6.46 25.06
CA PRO A 77 -13.12 6.65 24.62
C PRO A 77 -13.23 7.84 23.66
N PRO A 78 -13.46 7.62 22.35
CA PRO A 78 -13.56 8.70 21.39
C PRO A 78 -14.83 9.52 21.63
N SER A 79 -14.77 10.83 21.38
CA SER A 79 -15.98 11.66 21.36
C SER A 79 -16.95 11.16 20.29
N ALA A 80 -18.25 11.41 20.45
CA ALA A 80 -19.25 11.03 19.44
C ALA A 80 -18.95 11.63 18.05
N ALA A 81 -18.35 12.82 18.00
CA ALA A 81 -17.88 13.45 16.78
C ALA A 81 -16.70 12.68 16.13
N ALA A 82 -15.71 12.27 16.93
CA ALA A 82 -14.59 11.46 16.46
C ALA A 82 -15.04 10.10 15.91
N VAL A 83 -16.00 9.44 16.57
CA VAL A 83 -16.59 8.16 16.08
C VAL A 83 -17.30 8.35 14.74
N ARG A 84 -18.11 9.40 14.61
CA ARG A 84 -18.82 9.67 13.35
C ARG A 84 -17.85 9.89 12.20
N LEU A 85 -16.85 10.75 12.40
CA LEU A 85 -15.84 11.01 11.37
C LEU A 85 -15.02 9.77 11.04
N ALA A 86 -14.64 8.97 12.04
CA ALA A 86 -13.94 7.70 11.81
C ALA A 86 -14.77 6.75 10.93
N ARG A 87 -16.10 6.66 11.15
CA ARG A 87 -16.99 5.87 10.28
C ARG A 87 -17.07 6.41 8.86
N GLU A 88 -17.18 7.73 8.70
CA GLU A 88 -17.20 8.37 7.38
C GLU A 88 -15.89 8.08 6.61
N ARG A 89 -14.74 8.17 7.28
CA ARG A 89 -13.43 7.87 6.70
C ARG A 89 -13.24 6.39 6.43
N LEU A 90 -13.72 5.50 7.32
CA LEU A 90 -13.73 4.05 7.09
C LEU A 90 -14.50 3.71 5.80
N ALA A 91 -15.69 4.28 5.61
CA ALA A 91 -16.47 4.05 4.38
C ALA A 91 -15.74 4.54 3.12
N VAL A 92 -14.97 5.63 3.20
CA VAL A 92 -14.11 6.09 2.08
C VAL A 92 -12.99 5.08 1.81
N LEU A 93 -12.33 4.58 2.85
CA LEU A 93 -11.27 3.58 2.72
C LEU A 93 -11.78 2.27 2.11
N GLU A 94 -12.92 1.77 2.57
CA GLU A 94 -13.56 0.56 2.02
C GLU A 94 -13.85 0.71 0.52
N ARG A 95 -14.35 1.88 0.09
CA ARG A 95 -14.56 2.16 -1.34
C ARG A 95 -13.25 2.15 -2.14
N ARG A 96 -12.17 2.72 -1.59
CA ARG A 96 -10.85 2.71 -2.25
C ARG A 96 -10.29 1.29 -2.36
N ILE A 97 -10.39 0.50 -1.29
CA ILE A 97 -9.98 -0.91 -1.25
C ILE A 97 -10.74 -1.71 -2.30
N ALA A 98 -12.06 -1.54 -2.40
CA ALA A 98 -12.88 -2.23 -3.39
C ALA A 98 -12.45 -1.87 -4.83
N ALA A 99 -12.24 -0.58 -5.11
CA ALA A 99 -11.80 -0.12 -6.42
C ALA A 99 -10.41 -0.63 -6.81
N GLN A 100 -9.46 -0.64 -5.85
CA GLN A 100 -8.11 -1.16 -6.07
C GLN A 100 -8.10 -2.68 -6.26
N THR A 101 -8.92 -3.41 -5.50
CA THR A 101 -9.09 -4.86 -5.68
C THR A 101 -9.63 -5.17 -7.07
N ALA A 102 -10.68 -4.47 -7.51
CA ALA A 102 -11.23 -4.66 -8.85
C ALA A 102 -10.22 -4.34 -9.98
N ALA A 103 -9.36 -3.33 -9.79
CA ALA A 103 -8.29 -3.03 -10.74
C ALA A 103 -7.22 -4.13 -10.76
N ARG A 104 -6.81 -4.64 -9.59
CA ARG A 104 -5.88 -5.76 -9.48
C ARG A 104 -6.42 -7.00 -10.17
N ASP A 105 -7.69 -7.35 -9.95
CA ASP A 105 -8.30 -8.54 -10.53
C ASP A 105 -8.37 -8.44 -12.06
N ARG A 106 -8.67 -7.25 -12.60
CA ARG A 106 -8.60 -6.98 -14.04
C ARG A 106 -7.18 -7.16 -14.62
N LEU A 107 -6.15 -6.68 -13.92
CA LEU A 107 -4.77 -6.84 -14.35
C LEU A 107 -4.33 -8.31 -14.33
N VAL A 108 -4.70 -9.04 -13.28
CA VAL A 108 -4.43 -10.48 -13.18
C VAL A 108 -5.06 -11.22 -14.36
N ALA A 109 -6.35 -10.97 -14.64
CA ALA A 109 -7.05 -11.62 -15.74
C ALA A 109 -6.42 -11.30 -17.11
N ALA A 110 -6.03 -10.04 -17.35
CA ALA A 110 -5.38 -9.64 -18.59
C ALA A 110 -4.01 -10.31 -18.78
N LEU A 111 -3.23 -10.45 -17.72
CA LEU A 111 -1.92 -11.12 -17.76
C LEU A 111 -2.08 -12.62 -18.02
N SER A 112 -3.00 -13.31 -17.33
CA SER A 112 -3.26 -14.73 -17.56
C SER A 112 -3.71 -15.00 -19.00
N ALA A 113 -4.60 -14.18 -19.55
CA ALA A 113 -5.04 -14.31 -20.94
C ALA A 113 -3.88 -14.13 -21.94
N ALA A 114 -2.96 -13.19 -21.69
CA ALA A 114 -1.79 -12.97 -22.53
C ALA A 114 -0.80 -14.15 -22.47
N GLU A 115 -0.61 -14.75 -21.28
CA GLU A 115 0.23 -15.93 -21.09
C GLU A 115 -0.32 -17.15 -21.83
N GLU A 116 -1.64 -17.37 -21.76
CA GLU A 116 -2.34 -18.46 -22.46
C GLU A 116 -2.29 -18.28 -23.98
N ALA A 117 -2.52 -17.07 -24.49
CA ALA A 117 -2.41 -16.77 -25.92
C ALA A 117 -0.98 -17.04 -26.44
N GLY A 118 0.04 -16.59 -25.71
CA GLY A 118 1.43 -16.88 -26.05
C GLY A 118 1.79 -18.37 -25.97
N ALA A 119 1.15 -19.13 -25.07
CA ALA A 119 1.35 -20.58 -24.98
C ALA A 119 0.71 -21.34 -26.15
N ALA A 120 -0.48 -20.91 -26.60
CA ALA A 120 -1.17 -21.48 -27.76
C ALA A 120 -0.36 -21.26 -29.06
N GLU A 121 0.21 -20.08 -29.25
CA GLU A 121 1.07 -19.78 -30.40
C GLU A 121 2.34 -20.65 -30.42
N ARG A 122 2.95 -20.92 -29.26
CA ARG A 122 4.12 -21.81 -29.14
C ARG A 122 3.78 -23.30 -29.32
N GLY A 123 2.58 -23.73 -28.95
CA GLY A 123 2.11 -25.11 -29.12
C GLY A 123 1.75 -25.46 -30.56
N THR A 124 1.21 -24.50 -31.32
CA THR A 124 0.81 -24.72 -32.72
C THR A 124 2.02 -24.91 -33.65
N ALA A 125 3.18 -24.36 -33.30
CA ALA A 125 4.43 -24.55 -34.05
C ALA A 125 5.07 -25.96 -33.89
N ARG A 126 4.46 -26.90 -33.14
CA ARG A 126 5.06 -28.21 -32.82
C ARG A 126 4.14 -29.43 -33.07
N ALA A 127 3.38 -29.43 -34.16
CA ALA A 127 2.80 -30.68 -34.68
C ALA A 127 3.84 -31.40 -35.59
N PRO A 128 4.13 -32.70 -35.38
CA PRO A 128 5.19 -33.42 -36.09
C PRO A 128 4.73 -33.98 -37.43
N GLU A 129 5.58 -33.87 -38.45
CA GLU A 129 5.48 -34.65 -39.68
C GLU A 129 5.66 -36.15 -39.36
N ARG A 130 4.54 -36.87 -39.25
CA ARG A 130 4.41 -38.30 -39.55
C ARG A 130 3.10 -38.39 -40.33
N GLU A 131 3.00 -38.99 -41.50
CA GLU A 131 3.50 -40.29 -41.94
C GLU A 131 3.02 -40.48 -43.39
N THR A 132 3.76 -41.16 -44.26
CA THR A 132 3.23 -42.33 -44.98
C THR A 132 4.38 -43.12 -45.58
N ALA A 133 4.69 -44.23 -44.94
CA ALA A 133 5.32 -45.36 -45.59
C ALA A 133 4.40 -45.89 -46.70
N GLY A 134 4.98 -46.18 -47.87
CA GLY A 134 4.31 -46.86 -48.99
C GLY A 134 5.30 -47.79 -49.65
N ALA A 135 5.46 -48.98 -49.07
CA ALA A 135 6.19 -50.10 -49.64
C ALA A 135 5.48 -50.68 -50.87
N ALA A 136 6.22 -50.91 -51.96
CA ALA A 136 5.93 -51.90 -53.00
C ALA A 136 7.29 -52.24 -53.67
N ALA A 137 7.89 -53.37 -53.32
CA ALA A 137 7.77 -54.66 -54.03
C ALA A 137 8.65 -54.71 -55.29
N GLY A 138 9.73 -55.49 -55.21
CA GLY A 138 10.51 -55.88 -56.39
C GLY A 138 9.86 -57.02 -57.16
N ALA A 139 10.13 -57.10 -58.48
CA ALA A 139 10.13 -58.33 -59.28
C ALA A 139 10.64 -58.04 -60.71
N GLY A 140 11.60 -58.85 -61.19
CA GLY A 140 11.88 -59.20 -62.61
C GLY A 140 12.45 -58.08 -63.49
N GLY A 141 13.41 -58.28 -64.40
CA GLY A 141 13.85 -59.48 -65.09
C GLY A 141 14.00 -59.16 -66.59
N ALA A 142 15.21 -59.37 -67.12
CA ALA A 142 15.57 -59.61 -68.52
C ALA A 142 15.09 -58.64 -69.63
N TYR A 143 16.04 -57.89 -70.22
CA TYR A 143 16.27 -57.82 -71.68
C TYR A 143 17.65 -57.16 -71.91
N GLY A 144 18.54 -57.84 -72.63
CA GLY A 144 19.86 -57.34 -73.04
C GLY A 144 20.92 -58.42 -73.02
#